data_AF-A0A929CRG5-F1
#
_entry.id   AF-A0A929CRG5-F1
#
_cell.length_a   1.000
_cell.length_b   1.000
_cell.length_c   1.000
_cell.angle_alpha   90.00
_cell.angle_beta   90.00
_cell.angle_gamma   90.00
#
_symmetry.space_group_name_H-M   'P 1'
#
loop_
_entity.id
_entity.type
_entity.pdbx_description
1 polymer ?
#
loop_
_entity_poly.entity_id
_entity_poly.type
_entity_poly.pdbx_seq_one_letter_code
_entity_poly.pdbx_strand_id
1 'polypeptide(L)'
;MLVAITKERAMKKLIKVKNYYFLMTILTITFIISCNDSGNNKKEIEKEEIPHILNFTELEKKDYKLPYILDLQKGDKRLIVYGCKHTFNPQDSMLVDIENRFLSLQPDFAFNEGGDWPIFDDRFETVRKSGEQGFLKFICYKNNIPVRSYEPTPKKEYEHLLSKYNKNNVLL
;
A
#
# COMPACT_ATOMS: atom_id res chain seq x y z
N MET A 1 2.12 8.37 -6.87
CA MET A 1 1.62 7.15 -6.20
C MET A 1 2.18 7.05 -4.78
N LEU A 2 1.34 6.70 -3.81
CA LEU A 2 1.71 6.61 -2.39
C LEU A 2 1.39 5.21 -1.87
N VAL A 3 2.29 4.61 -1.11
CA VAL A 3 2.09 3.28 -0.56
C VAL A 3 2.28 3.31 0.94
N ALA A 4 1.34 2.77 1.71
CA ALA A 4 1.46 2.69 3.16
C ALA A 4 1.17 1.27 3.63
N ILE A 5 2.01 0.74 4.53
CA ILE A 5 1.94 -0.63 5.03
C ILE A 5 1.85 -0.58 6.55
N THR A 6 0.88 -1.29 7.11
CA THR A 6 0.78 -1.51 8.56
C THR A 6 0.74 -3.00 8.89
N LYS A 7 1.30 -3.34 10.05
CA LYS A 7 0.90 -4.52 10.78
C LYS A 7 -0.29 -4.15 11.66
N GLU A 8 -1.48 -4.66 11.35
CA GLU A 8 -2.67 -4.54 12.18
C GLU A 8 -2.35 -5.05 13.58
N ARG A 9 -2.14 -4.12 14.51
CA ARG A 9 -2.04 -4.45 15.92
C ARG A 9 -3.45 -4.82 16.33
N ALA A 10 -3.67 -6.09 16.63
CA ALA A 10 -4.90 -6.53 17.27
C ALA A 10 -5.21 -5.52 18.37
N MET A 11 -6.34 -4.81 18.26
CA MET A 11 -6.84 -4.02 19.37
C MET A 11 -6.88 -4.99 20.54
N LYS A 12 -5.98 -4.81 21.52
CA LYS A 12 -6.19 -5.37 22.85
C LYS A 12 -7.46 -4.68 23.34
N LYS A 13 -8.63 -5.22 22.99
CA LYS A 13 -9.83 -4.98 23.76
C LYS A 13 -9.38 -5.32 25.17
N LEU A 14 -9.29 -4.30 26.01
CA LEU A 14 -9.26 -4.47 27.45
C LEU A 14 -10.64 -5.03 27.81
N ILE A 15 -10.84 -6.32 27.53
CA ILE A 15 -11.95 -7.07 28.05
C ILE A 15 -11.64 -7.18 29.52
N LYS A 16 -12.24 -6.29 30.31
CA LYS A 16 -12.32 -6.44 31.74
C LYS A 16 -13.24 -7.64 31.98
N VAL A 17 -12.69 -8.86 31.87
CA VAL A 17 -13.42 -10.10 32.16
C VAL A 17 -13.70 -10.08 33.66
N LYS A 18 -14.93 -9.72 34.03
CA LYS A 18 -15.44 -10.03 35.36
C LYS A 18 -15.62 -11.55 35.41
N ASN A 19 -14.78 -12.21 36.20
CA ASN A 19 -14.88 -13.61 36.60
C ASN A 19 -16.29 -13.93 37.11
N TYR A 20 -17.11 -14.54 36.27
CA TYR A 20 -18.19 -15.45 36.66
C TYR A 20 -18.27 -16.51 35.54
N TYR A 21 -18.57 -17.77 35.90
CA TYR A 21 -18.60 -18.97 35.04
C TYR A 21 -17.28 -19.76 34.91
N PHE A 22 -16.65 -20.06 36.06
CA PHE A 22 -15.78 -21.25 36.22
C PHE A 22 -16.56 -22.51 36.68
N LEU A 23 -17.88 -22.45 36.79
CA LEU A 23 -18.65 -23.56 37.31
C LEU A 23 -19.98 -23.63 36.57
N MET A 24 -20.03 -24.43 35.51
CA MET A 24 -21.18 -25.29 35.15
C MET A 24 -20.88 -25.98 33.80
N THR A 25 -20.86 -27.31 33.86
CA THR A 25 -21.14 -28.28 32.76
C THR A 25 -20.13 -28.30 31.61
N ILE A 26 -19.24 -29.28 31.39
CA ILE A 26 -19.33 -30.76 31.52
C ILE A 26 -20.74 -31.27 31.19
N LEU A 27 -21.17 -31.03 29.94
CA LEU A 27 -22.25 -31.71 29.19
C LEU A 27 -22.21 -31.01 27.82
N THR A 28 -21.58 -31.48 26.76
CA THR A 28 -21.87 -32.71 26.02
C THR A 28 -20.68 -33.02 25.10
N ILE A 29 -19.91 -34.05 25.45
CA ILE A 29 -19.11 -34.79 24.47
C ILE A 29 -20.09 -35.71 23.76
N THR A 30 -20.43 -35.41 22.50
CA THR A 30 -20.78 -36.38 21.44
C THR A 30 -21.21 -35.65 20.17
N PHE A 31 -20.29 -35.45 19.23
CA PHE A 31 -20.50 -35.75 17.81
C PHE A 31 -19.15 -35.63 17.09
N ILE A 32 -18.38 -36.72 17.10
CA ILE A 32 -17.33 -36.93 16.09
C ILE A 32 -17.96 -37.86 15.05
N ILE A 33 -17.61 -37.58 13.79
CA ILE A 33 -17.54 -38.44 12.60
C ILE A 33 -18.54 -38.04 11.50
N SER A 34 -17.94 -37.95 10.29
CA SER A 34 -18.47 -37.81 8.94
C SER A 34 -18.53 -36.37 8.43
N CYS A 35 -17.76 -35.95 7.41
CA CYS A 35 -17.33 -36.70 6.23
C CYS A 35 -15.81 -36.60 5.96
N ASN A 36 -15.24 -37.76 5.69
CA ASN A 36 -13.97 -37.93 4.98
C ASN A 36 -14.28 -37.77 3.49
N ASP A 37 -14.12 -36.56 2.94
CA ASP A 37 -14.18 -36.36 1.49
C ASP A 37 -12.77 -36.27 0.94
N SER A 38 -12.19 -37.44 0.65
CA SER A 38 -10.99 -37.56 -0.17
C SER A 38 -11.36 -37.30 -1.63
N GLY A 39 -11.74 -36.06 -1.92
CA GLY A 39 -11.93 -35.53 -3.26
C GLY A 39 -10.59 -35.15 -3.85
N ASN A 40 -10.12 -35.98 -4.78
CA ASN A 40 -8.90 -35.78 -5.56
C ASN A 40 -9.11 -34.58 -6.53
N ASN A 41 -9.11 -33.36 -5.98
CA ASN A 41 -9.19 -32.14 -6.77
C ASN A 41 -7.83 -31.91 -7.43
N LYS A 42 -7.65 -32.43 -8.65
CA LYS A 42 -6.73 -31.85 -9.60
C LYS A 42 -7.12 -30.38 -9.75
N LYS A 43 -6.38 -29.49 -9.07
CA LYS A 43 -6.40 -28.06 -9.39
C LYS A 43 -5.99 -27.95 -10.84
N GLU A 44 -6.95 -27.68 -11.72
CA GLU A 44 -6.63 -27.10 -13.02
C GLU A 44 -5.82 -25.85 -12.73
N ILE A 45 -4.57 -25.88 -13.18
CA ILE A 45 -3.72 -24.70 -13.19
C ILE A 45 -4.34 -23.82 -14.27
N GLU A 46 -5.20 -22.88 -13.87
CA GLU A 46 -5.55 -21.74 -14.71
C GLU A 46 -4.22 -21.17 -15.21
N LYS A 47 -4.02 -21.19 -16.53
CA LYS A 47 -2.88 -20.49 -17.13
C LYS A 47 -3.04 -19.04 -16.73
N GLU A 48 -2.13 -18.55 -15.89
CA GLU A 48 -2.00 -17.13 -15.57
C GLU A 48 -1.88 -16.38 -16.91
N GLU A 49 -2.96 -15.74 -17.35
CA GLU A 49 -2.89 -14.85 -18.50
C GLU A 49 -1.92 -13.73 -18.11
N ILE A 50 -0.85 -13.58 -18.90
CA ILE A 50 0.08 -12.48 -18.71
C ILE A 50 -0.73 -11.19 -18.90
N PRO A 51 -0.86 -10.33 -17.87
CA PRO A 51 -1.67 -9.14 -17.98
C PRO A 51 -1.12 -8.25 -19.10
N HIS A 52 -1.99 -7.85 -20.04
CA HIS A 52 -1.62 -6.95 -21.14
C HIS A 52 -1.24 -5.58 -20.58
N ILE A 53 0.05 -5.23 -20.69
CA ILE A 53 0.55 -3.91 -20.29
C ILE A 53 0.18 -2.92 -21.39
N LEU A 54 -0.62 -1.90 -21.02
CA LEU A 54 -1.04 -0.86 -21.96
C LEU A 54 0.16 -0.03 -22.41
N ASN A 55 0.26 0.23 -23.72
CA ASN A 55 1.14 1.27 -24.23
C ASN A 55 0.54 2.68 -23.98
N PHE A 56 1.33 3.73 -24.22
CA PHE A 56 0.90 5.10 -23.95
C PHE A 56 -0.40 5.49 -24.68
N THR A 57 -0.55 5.12 -25.94
CA THR A 57 -1.75 5.40 -26.75
C THR A 57 -2.98 4.64 -26.26
N GLU A 58 -2.80 3.41 -25.76
CA GLU A 58 -3.88 2.63 -25.15
C GLU A 58 -4.28 3.20 -23.78
N LEU A 59 -3.30 3.64 -22.98
CA LEU A 59 -3.51 4.26 -21.69
C LEU A 59 -4.24 5.60 -21.82
N GLU A 60 -3.87 6.43 -22.78
CA GLU A 60 -4.49 7.74 -23.04
C GLU A 60 -5.98 7.62 -23.38
N LYS A 61 -6.39 6.51 -24.02
CA LYS A 61 -7.79 6.24 -24.36
C LYS A 61 -8.62 5.71 -23.20
N LYS A 62 -8.00 5.36 -22.07
CA LYS A 62 -8.72 4.87 -20.89
C LYS A 62 -9.19 6.06 -20.06
N ASP A 63 -10.50 6.12 -19.84
CA ASP A 63 -11.06 6.92 -18.76
C ASP A 63 -10.82 6.18 -17.44
N TYR A 64 -10.03 6.78 -16.54
CA TYR A 64 -9.81 6.27 -15.20
C TYR A 64 -10.15 7.35 -14.18
N LYS A 65 -10.93 6.96 -13.17
CA LYS A 65 -11.30 7.84 -12.07
C LYS A 65 -10.16 7.87 -11.06
N LEU A 66 -9.71 9.08 -10.74
CA LEU A 66 -8.77 9.32 -9.64
C LEU A 66 -9.54 9.68 -8.36
N PRO A 67 -9.05 9.27 -7.18
CA PRO A 67 -7.86 8.43 -6.98
C PRO A 67 -8.12 6.94 -7.30
N TYR A 68 -7.11 6.25 -7.83
CA TYR A 68 -7.09 4.79 -7.88
C TYR A 68 -6.62 4.26 -6.52
N ILE A 69 -7.44 3.43 -5.87
CA ILE A 69 -7.12 2.91 -4.53
C ILE A 69 -7.12 1.39 -4.58
N LEU A 70 -5.96 0.80 -4.28
CA LEU A 70 -5.81 -0.63 -4.05
C LEU A 70 -5.58 -0.85 -2.56
N ASP A 71 -6.49 -1.59 -1.93
CA ASP A 71 -6.46 -1.92 -0.50
C ASP A 71 -6.40 -3.44 -0.36
N LEU A 72 -5.25 -3.94 0.10
CA LEU A 72 -4.97 -5.36 0.20
C LEU A 72 -4.71 -5.72 1.66
N GLN A 73 -5.28 -6.83 2.10
CA GLN A 73 -5.08 -7.38 3.44
C GLN A 73 -4.63 -8.84 3.37
N LYS A 74 -3.61 -9.20 4.16
CA LYS A 74 -3.14 -10.58 4.32
C LYS A 74 -2.77 -10.81 5.78
N GLY A 75 -3.62 -11.53 6.51
CA GLY A 75 -3.47 -11.73 7.94
C GLY A 75 -3.49 -10.38 8.68
N ASP A 76 -2.48 -10.16 9.51
CA ASP A 76 -2.28 -8.90 10.25
C ASP A 76 -1.53 -7.85 9.43
N LYS A 77 -1.43 -7.95 8.11
CA LYS A 77 -0.77 -6.95 7.26
C LYS A 77 -1.78 -6.31 6.33
N ARG A 78 -1.68 -4.99 6.16
CA ARG A 78 -2.49 -4.23 5.21
C ARG A 78 -1.62 -3.29 4.39
N LEU A 79 -1.94 -3.19 3.11
CA LEU A 79 -1.27 -2.39 2.09
C LEU A 79 -2.31 -1.49 1.43
N ILE A 80 -2.08 -0.19 1.45
CA ILE A 80 -2.86 0.77 0.67
C ILE A 80 -1.94 1.38 -0.38
N VAL A 81 -2.30 1.24 -1.66
CA VAL A 81 -1.71 1.98 -2.78
C VAL A 81 -2.70 3.04 -3.23
N TYR A 82 -2.24 4.29 -3.24
CA TYR A 82 -3.02 5.46 -3.61
C TYR A 82 -2.44 6.11 -4.87
N GLY A 83 -3.11 5.87 -6.00
CA GLY A 83 -2.85 6.50 -7.29
C GLY A 83 -3.57 7.84 -7.38
N CYS A 84 -2.82 8.93 -7.26
CA CYS A 84 -3.31 10.30 -7.24
C CYS A 84 -2.93 11.06 -8.52
N LYS A 85 -3.62 12.16 -8.80
CA LYS A 85 -3.10 13.21 -9.70
C LYS A 85 -1.94 13.93 -9.02
N HIS A 86 -1.05 14.54 -9.81
CA HIS A 86 -0.08 15.49 -9.26
C HIS A 86 -0.78 16.79 -8.84
N THR A 87 -0.35 17.36 -7.71
CA THR A 87 -0.86 18.66 -7.26
C THR A 87 0.17 19.39 -6.40
N PHE A 88 0.33 20.68 -6.68
CA PHE A 88 1.08 21.64 -5.83
C PHE A 88 0.14 22.57 -5.07
N ASN A 89 -1.18 22.31 -5.12
CA ASN A 89 -2.19 23.07 -4.41
C ASN A 89 -2.35 22.51 -2.97
N PRO A 90 -1.92 23.22 -1.92
CA PRO A 90 -2.04 22.73 -0.55
C PRO A 90 -3.48 22.61 -0.05
N GLN A 91 -4.44 23.24 -0.73
CA GLN A 91 -5.87 23.14 -0.44
C GLN A 91 -6.58 22.04 -1.25
N ASP A 92 -5.86 21.24 -2.03
CA ASP A 92 -6.46 20.12 -2.77
C ASP A 92 -7.07 19.11 -1.79
N SER A 93 -8.37 18.84 -1.93
CA SER A 93 -9.12 17.93 -1.06
C SER A 93 -8.57 16.49 -1.10
N MET A 94 -7.88 16.12 -2.17
CA MET A 94 -7.17 14.84 -2.28
C MET A 94 -6.12 14.67 -1.18
N LEU A 95 -5.45 15.74 -0.75
CA LEU A 95 -4.46 15.68 0.33
C LEU A 95 -5.11 15.37 1.67
N VAL A 96 -6.35 15.83 1.87
CA VAL A 96 -7.14 15.51 3.07
C VAL A 96 -7.52 14.03 3.07
N ASP A 97 -7.92 13.47 1.93
CA ASP A 97 -8.21 12.02 1.82
C ASP A 97 -6.96 11.16 2.09
N ILE A 98 -5.80 11.56 1.54
CA ILE A 98 -4.51 10.89 1.81
C ILE A 98 -4.20 10.90 3.31
N GLU A 99 -4.33 12.06 3.96
CA GLU A 99 -4.05 12.20 5.40
C GLU A 99 -4.99 11.36 6.26
N ASN A 100 -6.30 11.40 5.98
CA ASN A 100 -7.29 10.61 6.70
C ASN A 100 -7.03 9.10 6.58
N ARG A 101 -6.67 8.62 5.39
CA ARG A 101 -6.31 7.22 5.17
C ARG A 101 -5.02 6.84 5.88
N PHE A 102 -4.00 7.71 5.82
CA PHE A 102 -2.74 7.51 6.51
C PHE A 102 -2.96 7.37 8.03
N LEU A 103 -3.70 8.30 8.63
CA LEU A 103 -4.02 8.29 10.07
C LEU A 103 -4.89 7.09 10.47
N SER A 104 -5.82 6.68 9.61
CA SER A 104 -6.66 5.49 9.86
C SER A 104 -5.86 4.19 9.77
N LEU A 105 -4.90 4.13 8.84
CA LEU A 105 -4.07 2.96 8.63
C LEU A 105 -3.00 2.80 9.73
N GLN A 106 -2.47 3.91 10.26
CA GLN A 106 -1.33 3.93 11.18
C GLN A 106 -0.18 3.04 10.65
N PRO A 107 0.41 3.40 9.49
CA PRO A 107 1.44 2.57 8.87
C PRO A 107 2.71 2.51 9.72
N ASP A 108 3.37 1.37 9.71
CA ASP A 108 4.71 1.23 10.28
C ASP A 108 5.78 1.72 9.27
N PHE A 109 5.44 1.81 7.98
CA PHE A 109 6.33 2.21 6.90
C PHE A 109 5.55 2.70 5.66
N ALA A 110 6.15 3.60 4.86
CA ALA A 110 5.58 4.09 3.60
C ALA A 110 6.57 4.08 2.43
N PHE A 111 6.06 3.94 1.20
CA PHE A 111 6.81 4.23 -0.02
C PHE A 111 6.25 5.43 -0.78
N ASN A 112 7.15 6.19 -1.42
CA ASN A 112 6.80 7.29 -2.31
C ASN A 112 7.41 7.10 -3.71
N GLU A 113 6.83 7.79 -4.68
CA GLU A 113 7.34 7.92 -6.05
C GLU A 113 8.24 9.14 -6.19
N GLY A 114 9.15 9.14 -7.17
CA GLY A 114 9.99 10.28 -7.56
C GLY A 114 11.20 10.52 -6.66
N GLY A 115 11.73 9.50 -5.98
CA GLY A 115 12.94 9.66 -5.15
C GLY A 115 12.74 10.42 -3.83
N ASP A 116 13.68 11.31 -3.48
CA ASP A 116 13.79 11.93 -2.15
C ASP A 116 13.37 13.42 -2.12
N TRP A 117 12.06 13.69 -2.19
CA TRP A 117 11.52 15.06 -2.22
C TRP A 117 11.76 15.83 -0.91
N PRO A 118 12.17 17.11 -0.94
CA PRO A 118 12.38 17.85 0.31
C PRO A 118 11.08 18.05 1.09
N ILE A 119 11.21 18.14 2.42
CA ILE A 119 10.15 18.60 3.31
C ILE A 119 10.55 19.97 3.87
N PHE A 120 9.55 20.79 4.20
CA PHE A 120 9.75 22.13 4.73
C PHE A 120 9.07 22.27 6.10
N ASP A 121 9.14 23.46 6.69
CA ASP A 121 8.71 23.70 8.08
C ASP A 121 7.24 23.36 8.31
N ASP A 122 6.40 23.63 7.30
CA ASP A 122 4.96 23.38 7.34
C ASP A 122 4.41 22.63 6.12
N ARG A 123 3.17 22.15 6.28
CA ARG A 123 2.42 21.38 5.28
C ARG A 123 2.20 22.18 3.99
N PHE A 124 1.81 23.44 4.09
CA PHE A 124 1.52 24.29 2.94
C PHE A 124 2.77 24.56 2.13
N GLU A 125 3.87 24.92 2.79
CA GLU A 125 5.14 25.13 2.09
C GLU A 125 5.63 23.85 1.42
N THR A 126 5.53 22.71 2.11
CA THR A 126 5.95 21.42 1.55
C THR A 126 5.17 21.07 0.29
N VAL A 127 3.84 21.21 0.31
CA VAL A 127 3.04 20.92 -0.89
C VAL A 127 3.34 21.92 -2.02
N ARG A 128 3.52 23.21 -1.71
CA ARG A 128 3.80 24.21 -2.75
C ARG A 128 5.14 23.96 -3.45
N LYS A 129 6.14 23.47 -2.74
CA LYS A 129 7.51 23.28 -3.28
C LYS A 129 7.80 21.86 -3.74
N SER A 130 7.08 20.85 -3.24
CA SER A 130 7.37 19.43 -3.49
C SER A 130 6.13 18.60 -3.81
N GLY A 131 4.99 19.25 -4.00
CA GLY A 131 3.75 18.62 -4.41
C GLY A 131 3.22 17.62 -3.38
N GLU A 132 2.35 16.74 -3.85
CA GLU A 132 1.81 15.64 -3.07
C GLU A 132 2.89 14.60 -2.68
N GLN A 133 3.99 14.53 -3.44
CA GLN A 133 5.10 13.63 -3.13
C GLN A 133 5.81 14.07 -1.83
N GLY A 134 6.10 15.36 -1.70
CA GLY A 134 6.60 15.94 -0.45
C GLY A 134 5.60 15.83 0.70
N PHE A 135 4.30 15.92 0.42
CA PHE A 135 3.25 15.81 1.44
C PHE A 135 3.27 14.50 2.21
N LEU A 136 3.43 13.35 1.54
CA LEU A 136 3.54 12.06 2.24
C LEU A 136 4.75 12.02 3.16
N LYS A 137 5.90 12.50 2.66
CA LYS A 137 7.11 12.57 3.47
C LYS A 137 6.90 13.46 4.69
N PHE A 138 6.21 14.58 4.53
CA PHE A 138 5.87 15.47 5.64
C PHE A 138 5.02 14.78 6.70
N ILE A 139 3.91 14.12 6.32
CA ILE A 139 3.06 13.43 7.30
C ILE A 139 3.77 12.23 7.93
N CYS A 140 4.63 11.52 7.18
CA CYS A 140 5.47 10.45 7.72
C CYS A 140 6.46 10.99 8.75
N TYR A 141 7.17 12.09 8.43
CA TYR A 141 8.11 12.75 9.33
C TYR A 141 7.44 13.19 10.62
N LYS A 142 6.27 13.82 10.55
CA LYS A 142 5.51 14.26 11.74
C LYS A 142 5.05 13.08 12.64
N ASN A 143 4.85 11.90 12.06
CA ASN A 143 4.41 10.70 12.78
C ASN A 143 5.56 9.71 13.09
N ASN A 144 6.82 10.09 12.85
CA ASN A 144 7.99 9.23 13.02
C ASN A 144 7.90 7.91 12.21
N ILE A 145 7.30 7.96 11.01
CA ILE A 145 7.18 6.81 10.12
C ILE A 145 8.29 6.85 9.07
N PRO A 146 9.08 5.78 8.91
CA PRO A 146 10.07 5.69 7.85
C PRO A 146 9.44 5.67 6.46
N VAL A 147 10.05 6.40 5.53
CA VAL A 147 9.66 6.48 4.12
C VAL A 147 10.83 6.15 3.21
N ARG A 148 10.59 5.43 2.10
CA ARG A 148 11.60 5.24 1.03
C ARG A 148 10.95 5.38 -0.33
N SER A 149 11.75 5.74 -1.33
CA SER A 149 11.30 5.55 -2.70
C SER A 149 11.24 4.05 -3.05
N TYR A 150 10.21 3.64 -3.79
CA TYR A 150 10.13 2.29 -4.36
C TYR A 150 10.84 2.20 -5.73
N GLU A 151 11.34 3.32 -6.26
CA GLU A 151 12.06 3.37 -7.52
C GLU A 151 13.52 2.91 -7.34
N PRO A 152 14.13 2.30 -8.37
CA PRO A 152 15.56 2.09 -8.38
C PRO A 152 16.30 3.43 -8.32
N THR A 153 17.55 3.41 -7.86
CA THR A 153 18.39 4.61 -7.97
C THR A 153 18.69 4.90 -9.44
N PRO A 154 18.90 6.18 -9.85
CA PRO A 154 19.24 6.51 -11.23
C PRO A 154 20.44 5.72 -11.76
N LYS A 155 21.43 5.46 -10.90
CA LYS A 155 22.57 4.59 -11.22
C LYS A 155 22.15 3.16 -11.57
N LYS A 156 21.30 2.53 -10.74
CA LYS A 156 20.83 1.16 -10.98
C LYS A 156 19.97 1.08 -12.24
N GLU A 157 19.16 2.09 -12.49
CA GLU A 157 18.38 2.20 -13.72
C GLU A 157 19.30 2.30 -14.94
N TYR A 158 20.31 3.17 -14.89
CA TYR A 158 21.30 3.32 -15.96
C TYR A 158 22.07 2.02 -16.24
N GLU A 159 22.59 1.38 -15.20
CA GLU A 159 23.31 0.10 -15.30
C GLU A 159 22.43 -1.00 -15.90
N HIS A 160 21.15 -1.05 -15.51
CA HIS A 160 20.19 -2.00 -16.07
C HIS A 160 19.91 -1.72 -17.54
N LEU A 161 19.74 -0.46 -17.94
CA LEU A 161 19.53 -0.09 -19.35
C LEU A 161 20.75 -0.43 -20.21
N LEU A 162 21.97 -0.19 -19.72
CA LEU A 162 23.21 -0.58 -20.41
C LEU A 162 23.36 -2.10 -20.57
N SER A 163 22.74 -2.89 -19.70
CA SER A 163 22.72 -4.36 -19.85
C SER A 163 21.81 -4.84 -21.00
N LYS A 164 20.89 -3.99 -21.46
CA LYS A 164 19.88 -4.32 -22.48
C LYS A 164 20.09 -3.61 -23.80
N TYR A 165 20.68 -2.41 -23.77
CA TYR A 165 20.77 -1.52 -24.91
C TYR A 165 22.20 -1.01 -25.10
N ASN A 166 22.54 -0.67 -26.33
CA ASN A 166 23.82 -0.02 -26.63
C ASN A 166 23.89 1.33 -25.90
N LYS A 167 25.08 1.67 -25.37
CA LYS A 167 25.32 2.91 -24.62
C LYS A 167 24.83 4.18 -25.32
N ASN A 168 24.97 4.25 -26.65
CA ASN A 168 24.55 5.41 -27.44
C ASN A 168 23.02 5.59 -27.51
N ASN A 169 22.25 4.57 -27.11
CA ASN A 169 20.78 4.58 -27.08
C ASN A 169 20.22 4.77 -25.66
N VAL A 170 21.08 4.87 -24.64
CA VAL A 170 20.66 5.07 -23.24
C VAL A 170 20.86 6.53 -22.88
N LEU A 171 19.76 7.25 -22.65
CA LEU A 171 19.72 8.63 -22.17
C LEU A 171 19.29 8.61 -20.71
N LEU A 172 20.13 9.13 -19.82
CA LEU A 172 19.87 9.33 -18.39
C LEU A 172 20.69 10.51 -17.88
#